data_AF-A0A6J7DA65-F1
#
_entry.id   AF-A0A6J7DA65-F1
#
_cell.length_a   1.000
_cell.length_b   1.000
_cell.length_c   1.000
_cell.angle_alpha   90.00
_cell.angle_beta   90.00
_cell.angle_gamma   90.00
#
_symmetry.space_group_name_H-M   'P 1'
#
loop_
_entity.id
_entity.type
_entity.pdbx_description
1 polymer ?
#
loop_
_entity_poly.entity_id
_entity_poly.type
_entity_poly.pdbx_seq_one_letter_code
_entity_poly.pdbx_strand_id
1 'polypeptide(L)'
;MSQAPIDIEEFYEANEARRESSEFEFGSEWTDAADNEYELSWVEATGELYLMLAPDSEVGTDAFGDFYVTNEAVEELTVLVIATIGSHEAVLRVIDGWEDAMLDENSIEWLYARLRN
;
A
#
# COMPACT_ATOMS: atom_id res chain seq x y z
N MET A 1 -2.67 11.29 -11.97
CA MET A 1 -1.72 12.13 -11.21
C MET A 1 -1.65 11.50 -9.84
N SER A 2 -0.52 10.86 -9.49
CA SER A 2 -0.28 10.35 -8.13
C SER A 2 -0.07 11.55 -7.21
N GLN A 3 -0.67 11.53 -6.01
CA GLN A 3 -0.45 12.56 -4.99
C GLN A 3 0.95 12.42 -4.38
N ALA A 4 1.38 13.38 -3.56
CA ALA A 4 2.57 13.16 -2.75
C ALA A 4 2.27 12.06 -1.71
N PRO A 5 3.27 11.25 -1.31
CA PRO A 5 3.11 10.33 -0.19
C PRO A 5 2.76 11.13 1.09
N ILE A 6 1.76 10.67 1.84
CA ILE A 6 1.31 11.28 3.10
C ILE A 6 1.30 10.25 4.22
N ASP A 7 1.32 10.69 5.47
CA ASP A 7 1.20 9.80 6.62
C ASP A 7 -0.16 9.07 6.64
N ILE A 8 -0.18 7.81 7.07
CA ILE A 8 -1.38 6.99 7.10
C ILE A 8 -2.45 7.53 8.06
N GLU A 9 -2.07 8.12 9.20
CA GLU A 9 -3.01 8.75 10.12
C GLU A 9 -3.62 9.99 9.47
N GLU A 10 -2.81 10.84 8.84
CA GLU A 10 -3.30 12.00 8.08
C GLU A 10 -4.25 11.58 6.94
N PHE A 11 -3.93 10.47 6.25
CA PHE A 11 -4.82 9.89 5.25
C PHE A 11 -6.17 9.49 5.85
N TYR A 12 -6.23 8.81 6.99
CA TYR A 12 -7.51 8.45 7.61
C TYR A 12 -8.24 9.66 8.22
N GLU A 13 -7.53 10.61 8.82
CA GLU A 13 -8.11 11.82 9.42
C GLU A 13 -8.76 12.74 8.38
N ALA A 14 -8.18 12.82 7.17
CA ALA A 14 -8.74 13.63 6.10
C ALA A 14 -10.12 13.14 5.61
N ASN A 15 -10.47 11.87 5.82
CA ASN A 15 -11.77 11.33 5.48
C ASN A 15 -12.14 10.11 6.34
N GLU A 16 -12.93 10.32 7.38
CA GLU A 16 -13.39 9.28 8.32
C GLU A 16 -14.12 8.12 7.62
N ALA A 17 -14.77 8.37 6.48
CA ALA A 17 -15.47 7.33 5.73
C ALA A 17 -14.53 6.22 5.23
N ARG A 18 -13.22 6.49 5.11
CA ARG A 18 -12.22 5.46 4.80
C ARG A 18 -12.22 4.37 5.86
N ARG A 19 -12.14 4.78 7.14
CA ARG A 19 -12.06 3.90 8.32
C ARG A 19 -13.36 3.16 8.62
N GLU A 20 -14.49 3.76 8.24
CA GLU A 20 -15.82 3.16 8.44
C GLU A 20 -16.22 2.20 7.31
N SER A 21 -15.43 2.09 6.24
CA SER A 21 -15.74 1.29 5.07
C SER A 21 -14.89 0.03 4.96
N SER A 22 -15.27 -0.85 4.04
CA SER A 22 -14.44 -2.01 3.70
C SER A 22 -13.23 -1.58 2.88
N GLU A 23 -12.09 -2.12 3.28
CA GLU A 23 -10.84 -2.05 2.54
C GLU A 23 -10.53 -3.43 1.95
N PHE A 24 -9.99 -3.44 0.75
CA PHE A 24 -9.62 -4.64 0.03
C PHE A 24 -8.16 -4.57 -0.39
N GLU A 25 -7.37 -5.53 0.10
CA GLU A 25 -5.95 -5.68 -0.17
C GLU A 25 -5.72 -6.51 -1.44
N PHE A 26 -4.72 -6.11 -2.22
CA PHE A 26 -4.26 -6.74 -3.46
C PHE A 26 -2.76 -7.01 -3.39
N GLY A 27 -2.33 -7.56 -2.25
CA GLY A 27 -0.96 -8.01 -2.00
C GLY A 27 -0.03 -6.94 -1.45
N SER A 28 1.03 -7.41 -0.78
CA SER A 28 2.00 -6.63 0.00
C SER A 28 3.44 -6.69 -0.53
N GLU A 29 3.67 -7.42 -1.63
CA GLU A 29 5.02 -7.65 -2.19
C GLU A 29 5.26 -6.77 -3.43
N TRP A 30 4.56 -5.64 -3.55
CA TRP A 30 4.80 -4.72 -4.67
C TRP A 30 6.13 -4.00 -4.47
N THR A 31 7.00 -4.00 -5.47
CA THR A 31 8.33 -3.41 -5.35
C THR A 31 8.52 -2.20 -6.27
N ASP A 32 9.35 -1.25 -5.84
CA ASP A 32 9.86 -0.18 -6.70
C ASP A 32 11.29 -0.49 -7.22
N ALA A 33 11.87 0.43 -7.97
CA ALA A 33 13.24 0.28 -8.49
C ALA A 33 14.34 0.35 -7.41
N ALA A 34 13.99 0.72 -6.18
CA ALA A 34 14.86 0.76 -5.02
C ALA A 34 14.63 -0.45 -4.08
N ASP A 35 13.80 -1.42 -4.49
CA ASP A 35 13.46 -2.63 -3.75
C ASP A 35 12.64 -2.37 -2.48
N ASN A 36 11.97 -1.22 -2.39
CA ASN A 36 11.03 -0.96 -1.30
C ASN A 36 9.75 -1.77 -1.51
N GLU A 37 9.21 -2.37 -0.45
CA GLU A 37 7.97 -3.15 -0.49
C GLU A 37 6.74 -2.29 -0.16
N TYR A 38 5.67 -2.51 -0.91
CA TYR A 38 4.42 -1.78 -0.78
C TYR A 38 3.22 -2.72 -0.76
N GLU A 39 2.21 -2.32 0.01
CA GLU A 39 0.90 -2.93 -0.01
C GLU A 39 -0.08 -2.13 -0.86
N LEU A 40 -0.82 -2.81 -1.73
CA LEU A 40 -1.84 -2.20 -2.57
C LEU A 40 -3.23 -2.43 -1.96
N SER A 41 -3.94 -1.36 -1.63
CA SER A 41 -5.25 -1.43 -1.00
C SER A 41 -6.26 -0.49 -1.65
N TRP A 42 -7.54 -0.88 -1.64
CA TRP A 42 -8.65 -0.09 -2.17
C TRP A 42 -9.75 0.12 -1.13
N VAL A 43 -10.15 1.37 -0.97
CA VAL A 43 -11.21 1.79 -0.03
C VAL A 43 -12.54 1.88 -0.75
N GLU A 44 -13.56 1.16 -0.26
CA GLU A 44 -14.87 1.10 -0.91
C GLU A 44 -15.61 2.46 -0.90
N ALA A 45 -15.55 3.19 0.21
CA ALA A 45 -16.32 4.43 0.35
C ALA A 45 -15.81 5.57 -0.54
N THR A 46 -14.49 5.64 -0.78
CA THR A 46 -13.88 6.72 -1.57
C THR A 46 -13.51 6.28 -2.97
N GLY A 47 -13.41 4.97 -3.19
CA GLY A 47 -12.88 4.39 -4.41
C GLY A 47 -11.37 4.58 -4.56
N GLU A 48 -10.66 5.03 -3.52
CA GLU A 48 -9.23 5.30 -3.62
C GLU A 48 -8.42 4.00 -3.63
N LEU A 49 -7.62 3.83 -4.66
CA LEU A 49 -6.58 2.79 -4.76
C LEU A 49 -5.26 3.42 -4.35
N TYR A 50 -4.63 2.89 -3.31
CA TYR A 50 -3.43 3.45 -2.71
C TYR A 50 -2.36 2.39 -2.45
N LEU A 51 -1.11 2.83 -2.44
CA LEU A 51 0.06 2.06 -2.02
C LEU A 51 0.46 2.49 -0.61
N MET A 52 0.68 1.54 0.28
CA MET A 52 1.24 1.78 1.61
C MET A 52 2.67 1.27 1.65
N LEU A 53 3.61 2.14 2.02
CA LEU A 53 4.99 1.76 2.32
C LEU A 53 5.08 1.43 3.81
N ALA A 54 5.40 0.19 4.13
CA ALA A 54 5.76 -0.21 5.49
C ALA A 54 7.28 -0.15 5.64
N PRO A 55 7.85 0.64 6.57
CA PRO A 55 9.28 0.61 6.82
C PRO A 55 9.65 -0.78 7.38
N ASP A 56 10.79 -1.32 6.92
CA ASP A 56 11.37 -2.56 7.44
C ASP A 56 11.46 -2.50 8.96
N SER A 57 10.62 -3.29 9.64
CA SER A 57 10.68 -3.42 11.09
C SER A 57 11.82 -4.38 11.45
N GLU A 58 12.98 -3.86 11.81
CA GLU A 58 14.08 -4.69 12.33
C GLU A 58 13.65 -5.35 13.65
N VAL A 59 13.24 -6.63 13.58
CA VAL A 59 13.00 -7.44 14.78
C VAL A 59 14.35 -7.88 15.35
N GLY A 60 14.78 -7.20 16.41
CA GLY A 60 15.96 -7.58 17.18
C GLY A 60 15.67 -8.70 18.16
N THR A 61 16.68 -9.52 18.45
CA THR A 61 16.65 -10.44 19.60
C THR A 61 17.66 -9.93 20.62
N ASP A 62 17.23 -9.77 21.87
CA ASP A 62 18.14 -9.30 22.91
C ASP A 62 19.12 -10.40 23.35
N ALA A 63 20.06 -10.04 24.22
CA ALA A 63 21.06 -10.96 24.73
C ALA A 63 20.48 -12.12 25.58
N PHE A 64 19.18 -12.09 25.91
CA PHE A 64 18.46 -13.09 26.68
C PHE A 64 17.51 -13.95 25.82
N GLY A 65 17.36 -13.63 24.54
CA GLY A 65 16.50 -14.37 23.60
C GLY A 65 15.07 -13.82 23.52
N ASP A 66 14.81 -12.67 24.13
CA ASP A 66 13.53 -11.98 23.99
C ASP A 66 13.52 -11.19 22.68
N PHE A 67 12.44 -11.32 21.91
CA PHE A 67 12.23 -10.50 20.73
C PHE A 67 11.84 -9.10 21.15
N TYR A 68 12.58 -8.10 20.65
CA TYR A 68 12.16 -6.71 20.72
C TYR A 68 11.93 -6.19 19.32
N VAL A 69 10.74 -5.66 19.09
CA VAL A 69 10.51 -4.77 17.96
C VAL A 69 11.06 -3.42 18.39
N THR A 70 12.03 -2.86 17.66
CA THR A 70 12.43 -1.47 17.90
C THR A 70 11.19 -0.61 17.62
N ASN A 71 10.70 0.06 18.67
CA ASN A 71 9.44 0.83 18.65
C ASN A 71 9.53 2.12 17.81
N GLU A 72 10.57 2.25 16.98
CA GLU A 72 10.82 3.39 16.09
C GLU A 72 10.09 3.26 14.74
N ALA A 73 9.48 2.10 14.43
CA ALA A 73 8.96 1.80 13.08
C ALA A 73 7.49 2.19 12.82
N VAL A 74 6.74 2.69 13.81
CA VAL A 74 5.30 3.04 13.61
C VAL A 74 5.11 4.43 12.99
N GLU A 75 6.11 5.32 13.10
CA GLU A 75 5.95 6.76 12.77
C GLU A 75 6.11 7.09 11.26
N GLU A 76 6.27 6.10 10.37
CA GLU A 76 6.59 6.38 8.95
C GLU A 76 5.73 5.58 7.94
N LEU A 77 4.59 5.04 8.36
CA LEU A 77 3.65 4.42 7.40
C LEU A 77 3.14 5.47 6.43
N THR A 78 3.59 5.36 5.18
CA THR A 78 3.32 6.38 4.17
C THR A 78 2.38 5.83 3.10
N VAL A 79 1.30 6.56 2.83
CA VAL A 79 0.27 6.23 1.86
C VAL A 79 0.43 7.09 0.61
N LEU A 80 0.33 6.44 -0.55
CA LEU A 80 0.33 7.05 -1.87
C LEU A 80 -0.90 6.66 -2.65
N VAL A 81 -1.87 7.57 -2.80
CA VAL A 81 -3.05 7.34 -3.64
C VAL A 81 -2.64 7.41 -5.12
N ILE A 82 -2.79 6.29 -5.83
CA ILE A 82 -2.37 6.14 -7.23
C ILE A 82 -3.54 6.26 -8.22
N ALA A 83 -4.78 5.96 -7.79
CA ALA A 83 -5.98 6.14 -8.61
C ALA A 83 -7.26 6.22 -7.77
N THR A 84 -8.36 6.59 -8.43
CA THR A 84 -9.72 6.51 -7.87
C THR A 84 -10.58 5.70 -8.82
N ILE A 85 -11.05 4.54 -8.37
CA ILE A 85 -11.84 3.57 -9.13
C ILE A 85 -13.14 3.30 -8.36
N GLY A 86 -14.28 3.52 -9.01
CA GLY A 86 -15.58 3.55 -8.32
C GLY A 86 -16.18 2.21 -7.91
N SER A 87 -15.53 1.07 -8.21
CA SER A 87 -16.01 -0.24 -7.77
C SER A 87 -14.90 -1.28 -7.68
N HIS A 88 -15.05 -2.22 -6.74
CA HIS A 88 -14.14 -3.34 -6.56
C HIS A 88 -13.97 -4.15 -7.87
N GLU A 89 -15.07 -4.44 -8.57
CA GLU A 89 -15.00 -5.18 -9.84
C GLU A 89 -14.20 -4.43 -10.92
N ALA A 90 -14.25 -3.10 -10.93
CA ALA A 90 -13.46 -2.31 -11.85
C ALA A 90 -11.98 -2.34 -11.46
N VAL A 91 -11.65 -2.33 -10.16
CA VAL A 91 -10.28 -2.51 -9.68
C VAL A 91 -9.74 -3.84 -10.17
N LEU A 92 -10.39 -4.96 -9.82
CA LEU A 92 -9.96 -6.31 -10.24
C LEU A 92 -9.74 -6.43 -11.75
N ARG A 93 -10.57 -5.77 -12.56
CA ARG A 93 -10.41 -5.76 -14.01
C ARG A 93 -9.19 -4.96 -14.47
N VAL A 94 -8.93 -3.82 -13.83
CA VAL A 94 -7.77 -2.97 -14.16
C VAL A 94 -6.47 -3.68 -13.79
N ILE A 95 -6.44 -4.34 -12.63
CA ILE A 95 -5.27 -5.08 -12.13
C ILE A 95 -5.36 -6.58 -12.43
N ASP A 96 -6.03 -6.98 -13.51
CA ASP A 96 -6.09 -8.39 -13.89
C ASP A 96 -4.67 -8.98 -14.09
N GLY A 97 -4.41 -10.11 -13.44
CA GLY A 97 -3.07 -10.73 -13.36
C GLY A 97 -2.12 -10.11 -12.33
N TRP A 98 -2.63 -9.38 -11.33
CA TRP A 98 -1.80 -8.73 -10.31
C TRP A 98 -1.00 -9.71 -9.46
N GLU A 99 -1.53 -10.90 -9.15
CA GLU A 99 -0.88 -11.90 -8.28
C GLU A 99 0.51 -12.30 -8.82
N ASP A 100 0.63 -12.50 -10.13
CA ASP A 100 1.90 -12.81 -10.77
C ASP A 100 2.77 -11.55 -10.93
N ALA A 101 2.15 -10.42 -11.30
CA ALA A 101 2.87 -9.19 -11.60
C ALA A 101 3.51 -8.55 -10.36
N MET A 102 2.91 -8.74 -9.18
CA MET A 102 3.44 -8.25 -7.90
C MET A 102 4.86 -8.77 -7.64
N LEU A 103 5.12 -10.02 -8.04
CA LEU A 103 6.38 -10.73 -7.79
C LEU A 103 7.52 -10.34 -8.77
N ASP A 104 7.23 -9.51 -9.77
CA ASP A 104 8.25 -8.99 -10.68
C ASP A 104 9.06 -7.85 -10.02
N GLU A 105 10.31 -7.67 -10.46
CA GLU A 105 11.13 -6.53 -10.03
C GLU A 105 10.50 -5.20 -10.48
N ASN A 106 10.44 -4.22 -9.58
CA ASN A 106 9.84 -2.90 -9.84
C ASN A 106 8.38 -3.02 -10.33
N SER A 107 7.61 -3.91 -9.70
CA SER A 107 6.23 -4.23 -10.07
C SER A 107 5.26 -3.04 -9.98
N ILE A 108 5.59 -1.98 -9.25
CA ILE A 108 4.77 -0.76 -9.22
C ILE A 108 4.65 -0.08 -10.61
N GLU A 109 5.66 -0.18 -11.47
CA GLU A 109 5.54 0.37 -12.84
C GLU A 109 4.43 -0.32 -13.65
N TRP A 110 4.17 -1.60 -13.38
CA TRP A 110 3.06 -2.35 -13.99
C TRP A 110 1.70 -1.77 -13.60
N LEU A 111 1.53 -1.35 -12.34
CA LEU A 111 0.33 -0.67 -11.86
C LEU A 111 0.16 0.68 -12.57
N TYR A 112 1.19 1.50 -12.58
CA TYR A 112 1.13 2.81 -13.24
C TYR A 112 0.89 2.71 -14.75
N ALA A 113 1.33 1.64 -15.42
CA ALA A 113 1.05 1.42 -16.83
C ALA A 113 -0.44 1.15 -17.09
N ARG A 114 -1.12 0.45 -16.18
CA ARG A 114 -2.56 0.14 -16.28
C ARG A 114 -3.45 1.32 -15.91
N LEU A 115 -3.07 2.08 -14.90
CA LEU A 115 -3.82 3.24 -14.42
C LEU A 115 -3.69 4.48 -15.32
N ARG A 116 -2.76 4.47 -16.28
CA ARG A 116 -2.56 5.54 -17.27
C ARG A 116 -3.46 5.44 -18.52
N ASN A 117 -4.15 4.31 -18.72
CA ASN A 117 -5.10 4.11 -19.83
C ASN A 117 -6.52 4.53 -19.45
#